data_AF-A0A661KZR7-F1
#
_entry.id   AF-A0A661KZR7-F1
#
_cell.length_a   1.000
_cell.length_b   1.000
_cell.length_c   1.000
_cell.angle_alpha   90.00
_cell.angle_beta   90.00
_cell.angle_gamma   90.00
#
_symmetry.space_group_name_H-M   'P 1'
#
loop_
_entity.id
_entity.type
_entity.pdbx_description
1 polymer ?
#
loop_
_entity_poly.entity_id
_entity_poly.type
_entity_poly.pdbx_seq_one_letter_code
_entity_poly.pdbx_strand_id
1 'polypeptide(L)'
;MRDGRVTHVACYLPLSSDGGLPSEWGTRHRAALGLSERCDALVIVVSEERGEVSLVVESKVEHPAAAEELSRRVLETFRMLAPSKLTIREKIQSGILNQWRVKAGAFVLVMVFWLLLAGQQDFEVAFSVPLQLKNVPQKMEILDPHDPRIMLRVRGLRKDASTLSDKNVRAVLDLSAASFGRRTFTITANQILLPSEGVRIMSIEPHEIRFKFRVKPSPITGNKGIKAAPPGSAPGSPRDLLR
;
A
#
# COMPACT_ATOMS: atom_id res chain seq x y z
N MET A 1 30.82 37.62 14.18
CA MET A 1 29.58 38.41 14.40
C MET A 1 28.40 37.56 13.98
N ARG A 2 27.27 37.61 14.69
CA ARG A 2 26.03 36.91 14.32
C ARG A 2 24.86 37.81 14.68
N ASP A 3 23.90 37.96 13.76
CA ASP A 3 22.70 38.80 13.94
C ASP A 3 23.01 40.24 14.41
N GLY A 4 24.06 40.83 13.84
CA GLY A 4 24.50 42.19 14.18
C GLY A 4 25.20 42.31 15.54
N ARG A 5 25.53 41.20 16.22
CA ARG A 5 26.18 41.18 17.53
C ARG A 5 27.52 40.46 17.50
N VAL A 6 28.46 40.94 18.29
CA VAL A 6 29.73 40.22 18.54
C VAL A 6 29.42 39.03 19.45
N THR A 7 29.66 37.82 18.97
CA THR A 7 29.40 36.59 19.72
C THR A 7 30.64 36.05 20.42
N HIS A 8 31.82 36.23 19.81
CA HIS A 8 33.09 35.73 20.30
C HIS A 8 34.21 36.72 19.96
N VAL A 9 35.26 36.71 20.76
CA VAL A 9 36.50 37.47 20.60
C VAL A 9 37.69 36.55 20.92
N ALA A 10 38.92 36.96 20.54
CA ALA A 10 40.14 36.17 20.78
C ALA A 10 40.07 34.71 20.29
N CYS A 11 39.40 34.50 19.15
CA CYS A 11 39.22 33.17 18.57
C CYS A 11 40.48 32.71 17.83
N TYR A 12 40.77 31.41 17.91
CA TYR A 12 41.71 30.77 17.01
C TYR A 12 41.05 30.59 15.63
N LEU A 13 41.69 31.10 14.59
CA LEU A 13 41.21 31.01 13.22
C LEU A 13 42.15 30.12 12.38
N PRO A 14 41.60 29.37 11.40
CA PRO A 14 42.39 28.58 10.49
C PRO A 14 43.29 29.48 9.63
N LEU A 15 44.55 29.11 9.50
CA LEU A 15 45.49 29.79 8.59
C LEU A 15 45.40 29.15 7.21
N SER A 16 45.50 29.96 6.16
CA SER A 16 45.68 29.46 4.79
C SER A 16 47.01 28.72 4.67
N SER A 17 46.99 27.60 3.94
CA SER A 17 48.17 26.79 3.62
C SER A 17 48.81 27.18 2.28
N ASP A 18 48.33 28.23 1.63
CA ASP A 18 48.90 28.68 0.36
C ASP A 18 50.35 29.19 0.55
N GLY A 19 51.28 28.54 -0.17
CA GLY A 19 52.70 28.88 -0.18
C GLY A 19 53.04 30.05 -1.09
N GLY A 20 52.11 30.49 -1.95
CA GLY A 20 52.27 31.61 -2.88
C GLY A 20 51.96 32.99 -2.28
N LEU A 21 51.65 33.07 -0.98
CA LEU A 21 51.26 34.33 -0.34
C LEU A 21 52.44 35.29 -0.16
N PRO A 22 52.23 36.61 -0.30
CA PRO A 22 53.27 37.62 -0.07
C PRO A 22 53.99 37.45 1.27
N SER A 23 55.31 37.65 1.29
CA SER A 23 56.13 37.54 2.51
C SER A 23 55.77 38.57 3.58
N GLU A 24 55.26 39.71 3.15
CA GLU A 24 54.74 40.80 3.99
C GLU A 24 53.40 40.50 4.69
N TRP A 25 52.79 39.35 4.40
CA TRP A 25 51.54 38.93 5.06
C TRP A 25 51.81 38.12 6.32
N GLY A 26 51.60 38.79 7.45
CA GLY A 26 51.62 38.17 8.78
C GLY A 26 50.45 37.22 9.04
N THR A 27 50.42 36.67 10.25
CA THR A 27 49.44 35.65 10.67
C THR A 27 47.98 36.11 10.58
N ARG A 28 47.70 37.41 10.77
CA ARG A 28 46.34 37.96 10.65
C ARG A 28 45.78 37.88 9.23
N HIS A 29 46.60 38.20 8.23
CA HIS A 29 46.21 38.09 6.82
C HIS A 29 46.01 36.62 6.43
N ARG A 30 46.89 35.73 6.88
CA ARG A 30 46.77 34.28 6.66
C ARG A 30 45.54 33.68 7.35
N ALA A 31 45.20 34.16 8.54
CA ALA A 31 44.00 33.76 9.26
C ALA A 31 42.72 34.24 8.58
N ALA A 32 42.72 35.48 8.06
CA ALA A 32 41.60 36.00 7.31
C ALA A 32 41.37 35.22 6.01
N LEU A 33 42.45 34.91 5.29
CA LEU A 33 42.39 34.10 4.08
C LEU A 33 41.91 32.67 4.41
N GLY A 34 42.51 32.02 5.39
CA GLY A 34 42.13 30.66 5.78
C GLY A 34 40.70 30.56 6.33
N LEU A 35 40.17 31.61 6.96
CA LEU A 35 38.77 31.68 7.35
C LEU A 35 37.87 31.84 6.11
N SER A 36 38.20 32.75 5.20
CA SER A 36 37.43 32.97 3.97
C SER A 36 37.47 31.79 2.99
N GLU A 37 38.50 30.94 3.04
CA GLU A 37 38.57 29.70 2.24
C GLU A 37 37.59 28.63 2.71
N ARG A 38 37.26 28.63 4.01
CA ARG A 38 36.45 27.58 4.64
C ARG A 38 34.99 27.98 4.83
N CYS A 39 34.68 29.27 4.73
CA CYS A 39 33.33 29.77 4.89
C CYS A 39 33.12 31.08 4.13
N ASP A 40 31.85 31.38 3.86
CA ASP A 40 31.42 32.64 3.27
C ASP A 40 31.51 33.76 4.31
N ALA A 41 32.73 34.15 4.66
CA ALA A 41 33.03 35.18 5.65
C ALA A 41 33.62 36.42 4.98
N LEU A 42 33.04 37.57 5.33
CA LEU A 42 33.64 38.88 5.11
C LEU A 42 34.59 39.18 6.27
N VAL A 43 35.89 39.25 6.00
CA VAL A 43 36.91 39.51 7.03
C VAL A 43 37.61 40.84 6.73
N ILE A 44 37.71 41.68 7.76
CA ILE A 44 38.48 42.93 7.69
C ILE A 44 39.73 42.74 8.53
N VAL A 45 40.90 43.03 7.95
CA VAL A 45 42.20 42.89 8.60
C VAL A 45 42.86 44.25 8.65
N VAL A 46 43.42 44.61 9.81
CA VAL A 46 44.27 45.79 9.95
C VAL A 46 45.71 45.32 10.13
N SER A 47 46.58 45.76 9.23
CA SER A 47 48.03 45.53 9.30
C SER A 47 48.60 46.27 10.50
N GLU A 48 49.22 45.52 11.42
CA GLU A 48 49.83 46.10 12.62
C GLU A 48 51.07 46.93 12.28
N GLU A 49 51.81 46.54 11.24
CA GLU A 49 53.06 47.17 10.84
C GLU A 49 52.84 48.41 9.96
N ARG A 50 51.82 48.37 9.09
CA ARG A 50 51.58 49.42 8.08
C ARG A 50 50.35 50.28 8.35
N GLY A 51 49.48 49.87 9.27
CA GLY A 51 48.19 50.54 9.52
C GLY A 51 47.19 50.40 8.37
N GLU A 52 47.52 49.64 7.32
CA GLU A 52 46.67 49.41 6.16
C GLU A 52 45.49 48.49 6.51
N VAL A 53 44.33 48.78 5.93
CA VAL A 53 43.12 47.96 6.09
C VAL A 53 42.91 47.13 4.82
N SER A 54 42.79 45.83 4.99
CA SER A 54 42.56 44.86 3.91
C SER A 54 41.21 44.19 4.08
N LEU A 55 40.50 43.96 2.98
CA LEU A 55 39.25 43.24 2.92
C LEU A 55 39.49 41.85 2.34
N VAL A 56 39.02 40.79 3.01
CA VAL A 56 39.19 39.41 2.56
C VAL A 56 37.83 38.74 2.41
N VAL A 57 37.55 38.26 1.20
CA VAL A 57 36.27 37.67 0.79
C VAL A 57 36.51 36.66 -0.33
N GLU A 58 35.87 35.49 -0.28
CA GLU A 58 36.00 34.43 -1.31
C GLU A 58 37.47 34.12 -1.68
N SER A 59 38.33 34.06 -0.66
CA SER A 59 39.78 33.84 -0.83
C SER A 59 40.52 34.90 -1.65
N LYS A 60 39.93 36.09 -1.81
CA LYS A 60 40.56 37.25 -2.44
C LYS A 60 40.82 38.32 -1.40
N VAL A 61 41.98 38.97 -1.51
CA VAL A 61 42.36 40.09 -0.67
C VAL A 61 42.29 41.36 -1.52
N GLU A 62 41.47 42.31 -1.10
CA GLU A 62 41.34 43.63 -1.70
C GLU A 62 41.94 44.68 -0.73
N HIS A 63 42.71 45.63 -1.28
CA HIS A 63 43.30 46.74 -0.54
C HIS A 63 42.63 48.05 -0.95
N PRO A 64 41.55 48.47 -0.28
CA PRO A 64 40.87 49.73 -0.58
C PRO A 64 41.78 50.91 -0.26
N ALA A 65 41.87 51.88 -1.18
CA ALA A 65 42.76 53.01 -1.05
C ALA A 65 42.20 54.11 -0.12
N ALA A 66 40.88 54.17 0.04
CA ALA A 66 40.17 55.16 0.85
C ALA A 66 39.12 54.54 1.78
N ALA A 67 38.80 55.25 2.86
CA ALA A 67 37.79 54.81 3.83
C ALA A 67 36.38 54.70 3.22
N GLU A 68 36.04 55.59 2.29
CA GLU A 68 34.78 55.56 1.54
C GLU A 68 34.68 54.31 0.67
N GLU A 69 35.78 53.92 0.02
CA GLU A 69 35.84 52.72 -0.81
C GLU A 69 35.68 51.45 0.03
N LEU A 70 36.40 51.35 1.16
CA LEU A 70 36.25 50.26 2.11
C LEU A 70 34.79 50.15 2.59
N SER A 71 34.19 51.28 2.99
CA SER A 71 32.81 51.31 3.51
C SER A 71 31.80 50.86 2.46
N ARG A 72 31.97 51.32 1.22
CA ARG A 72 31.14 50.92 0.09
C ARG A 72 31.27 49.42 -0.18
N ARG A 73 32.50 48.92 -0.21
CA ARG A 73 32.79 47.50 -0.51
C ARG A 73 32.25 46.58 0.57
N VAL A 74 32.46 46.92 1.84
CA VAL A 74 31.90 46.19 2.99
C VAL A 74 30.38 46.15 2.90
N LEU A 75 29.72 47.28 2.58
CA LEU A 75 28.25 47.32 2.49
C LEU A 75 27.71 46.52 1.30
N GLU A 76 28.34 46.61 0.12
CA GLU A 76 27.98 45.85 -1.07
C GLU A 76 28.12 44.35 -0.80
N THR A 77 29.26 43.91 -0.26
CA THR A 77 29.52 42.52 0.04
C THR A 77 28.63 42.01 1.17
N PHE A 78 28.46 42.77 2.26
CA PHE A 78 27.55 42.39 3.35
C PHE A 78 26.11 42.23 2.87
N ARG A 79 25.64 43.03 1.91
CA ARG A 79 24.31 42.85 1.29
C ARG A 79 24.20 41.57 0.48
N MET A 80 25.26 41.14 -0.19
CA MET A 80 25.28 39.86 -0.90
C MET A 80 25.31 38.66 0.05
N LEU A 81 26.09 38.75 1.13
CA LEU A 81 26.21 37.68 2.14
C LEU A 81 25.04 37.65 3.13
N ALA A 82 24.35 38.77 3.34
CA ALA A 82 23.20 38.80 4.23
C ALA A 82 22.15 37.84 3.66
N PRO A 83 21.78 36.76 4.40
CA PRO A 83 20.64 35.97 3.99
C PRO A 83 19.46 36.94 3.99
N SER A 84 18.99 37.27 2.79
CA SER A 84 17.76 37.99 2.62
C SER A 84 16.75 37.26 3.48
N LYS A 85 16.13 37.98 4.42
CA LYS A 85 14.99 37.45 5.20
C LYS A 85 13.82 37.30 4.23
N LEU A 86 13.97 36.48 3.19
CA LEU A 86 12.94 36.20 2.22
C LEU A 86 11.93 35.35 2.94
N THR A 87 10.74 35.93 3.02
CA THR A 87 9.56 35.29 3.56
C THR A 87 9.36 34.01 2.77
N ILE A 88 9.02 32.90 3.43
CA ILE A 88 8.80 31.58 2.81
C ILE A 88 7.90 31.70 1.55
N ARG A 89 6.98 32.68 1.54
CA ARG A 89 6.12 33.07 0.42
C ARG A 89 6.86 33.50 -0.86
N GLU A 90 7.92 34.29 -0.76
CA GLU A 90 8.74 34.76 -1.90
C GLU A 90 9.66 33.64 -2.43
N LYS A 91 10.13 32.77 -1.53
CA LYS A 91 10.91 31.58 -1.88
C LYS A 91 10.07 30.53 -2.61
N ILE A 92 8.80 30.39 -2.26
CA ILE A 92 7.85 29.52 -2.97
C ILE A 92 7.53 30.10 -4.36
N GLN A 93 7.35 31.41 -4.48
CA GLN A 93 7.06 32.04 -5.78
C GLN A 93 8.24 31.89 -6.76
N SER A 94 9.49 32.10 -6.32
CA SER A 94 10.66 31.93 -7.19
C SER A 94 11.06 30.46 -7.40
N GLY A 95 10.84 29.60 -6.41
CA GLY A 95 11.17 28.19 -6.48
C GLY A 95 10.21 27.36 -7.34
N ILE A 96 8.92 27.73 -7.39
CA ILE A 96 7.94 27.08 -8.26
C ILE A 96 8.10 27.58 -9.69
N LEU A 97 8.26 28.88 -9.95
CA LEU A 97 8.29 29.38 -11.33
C LEU A 97 9.62 29.14 -12.06
N ASN A 98 10.75 28.95 -11.36
CA ASN A 98 12.02 28.71 -12.03
C ASN A 98 12.17 27.23 -12.45
N GLN A 99 12.48 27.02 -13.73
CA GLN A 99 12.63 25.72 -14.39
C GLN A 99 11.38 24.82 -14.40
N TRP A 100 10.16 25.39 -14.38
CA TRP A 100 8.93 24.60 -14.36
C TRP A 100 8.79 23.62 -15.53
N ARG A 101 9.43 23.91 -16.68
CA ARG A 101 9.53 23.00 -17.83
C ARG A 101 10.27 21.70 -17.53
N VAL A 102 11.39 21.77 -16.82
CA VAL A 102 12.19 20.57 -16.45
C VAL A 102 11.43 19.74 -15.42
N LYS A 103 10.77 20.41 -14.47
CA LYS A 103 9.92 19.76 -13.46
C LYS A 103 8.71 19.07 -14.10
N ALA A 104 8.05 19.75 -15.03
CA ALA A 104 6.95 19.18 -15.80
C ALA A 104 7.42 17.98 -16.65
N GLY A 105 8.58 18.09 -17.30
CA GLY A 105 9.17 16.98 -18.07
C GLY A 105 9.46 15.75 -17.20
N ALA A 106 10.09 15.95 -16.03
CA ALA A 106 10.34 14.86 -15.08
C ALA A 106 9.04 14.23 -14.56
N PHE A 107 8.03 15.05 -14.23
CA PHE A 107 6.73 14.57 -13.78
C PHE A 107 6.02 13.74 -14.86
N VAL A 108 6.02 14.20 -16.12
CA VAL A 108 5.45 13.45 -17.25
C VAL A 108 6.17 12.12 -17.45
N LEU A 109 7.51 12.11 -17.37
CA LEU A 109 8.30 10.87 -17.50
C LEU A 109 7.95 9.86 -16.41
N VAL A 110 7.88 10.32 -15.16
CA VAL A 110 7.45 9.48 -14.03
C VAL A 110 6.03 8.99 -14.24
N MET A 111 5.10 9.83 -14.71
CA MET A 111 3.71 9.46 -14.97
C MET A 111 3.60 8.39 -16.07
N VAL A 112 4.35 8.53 -17.16
CA VAL A 112 4.39 7.55 -18.26
C VAL A 112 4.99 6.23 -17.77
N PHE A 113 6.11 6.29 -17.04
CA PHE A 113 6.75 5.10 -16.48
C PHE A 113 5.82 4.37 -15.50
N TRP A 114 5.13 5.13 -14.65
CA TRP A 114 4.15 4.59 -13.74
C TRP A 114 2.97 3.97 -14.48
N LEU A 115 2.46 4.58 -15.55
CA LEU A 115 1.40 4.01 -16.39
C LEU A 115 1.85 2.72 -17.11
N LEU A 116 3.09 2.66 -17.59
CA LEU A 116 3.67 1.47 -18.22
C LEU A 116 3.77 0.30 -17.22
N LEU A 117 4.16 0.58 -15.97
CA LEU A 117 4.29 -0.45 -14.93
C LEU A 117 2.95 -0.82 -14.27
N ALA A 118 2.10 0.16 -13.95
CA ALA A 118 0.82 -0.04 -13.28
C ALA A 118 -0.21 -0.76 -14.17
N GLY A 119 -0.02 -0.76 -15.49
CA GLY A 119 -0.82 -1.52 -16.45
C GLY A 119 -0.77 -3.06 -16.27
N GLN A 120 0.07 -3.57 -15.37
CA GLN A 120 0.22 -5.01 -15.08
C GLN A 120 -0.34 -5.45 -13.71
N GLN A 121 -1.11 -4.62 -13.00
CA GLN A 121 -1.68 -5.05 -11.72
C GLN A 121 -2.80 -6.08 -11.93
N ASP A 122 -2.47 -7.34 -11.61
CA ASP A 122 -3.40 -8.43 -11.41
C ASP A 122 -4.52 -8.01 -10.45
N PHE A 123 -5.76 -8.04 -10.93
CA PHE A 123 -6.93 -7.68 -10.14
C PHE A 123 -7.44 -8.94 -9.42
N GLU A 124 -7.35 -8.96 -8.09
CA GLU A 124 -7.90 -10.03 -7.25
C GLU A 124 -9.29 -9.65 -6.77
N VAL A 125 -10.30 -10.42 -7.19
CA VAL A 125 -11.68 -10.23 -6.75
C VAL A 125 -12.07 -11.41 -5.88
N ALA A 126 -12.55 -11.11 -4.67
CA ALA A 126 -13.18 -12.08 -3.79
C ALA A 126 -14.70 -11.97 -3.93
N PHE A 127 -15.37 -13.04 -4.29
CA PHE A 127 -16.84 -13.09 -4.32
C PHE A 127 -17.36 -14.40 -3.72
N SER A 128 -18.54 -14.32 -3.10
CA SER A 128 -19.20 -15.48 -2.48
C SER A 128 -20.15 -16.12 -3.48
N VAL A 129 -20.06 -17.44 -3.66
CA VAL A 129 -20.90 -18.22 -4.58
C VAL A 129 -21.69 -19.27 -3.81
N PRO A 130 -22.99 -19.47 -4.09
CA PRO A 130 -23.80 -20.54 -3.52
C PRO A 130 -23.40 -21.88 -4.12
N LEU A 131 -23.23 -22.88 -3.27
CA LEU A 131 -22.88 -24.23 -3.70
C LEU A 131 -24.12 -25.00 -4.18
N GLN A 132 -24.08 -25.51 -5.40
CA GLN A 132 -25.13 -26.40 -5.92
C GLN A 132 -24.78 -27.86 -5.62
N LEU A 133 -25.66 -28.54 -4.90
CA LEU A 133 -25.49 -29.94 -4.54
C LEU A 133 -26.05 -30.84 -5.65
N LYS A 134 -25.22 -31.70 -6.24
CA LYS A 134 -25.63 -32.70 -7.24
C LYS A 134 -25.67 -34.09 -6.61
N ASN A 135 -26.62 -34.92 -7.04
CA ASN A 135 -26.77 -36.32 -6.63
C ASN A 135 -27.04 -36.51 -5.11
N VAL A 136 -27.94 -35.70 -4.55
CA VAL A 136 -28.42 -35.89 -3.17
C VAL A 136 -29.22 -37.20 -3.10
N PRO A 137 -28.82 -38.21 -2.30
CA PRO A 137 -29.51 -39.48 -2.23
C PRO A 137 -30.93 -39.32 -1.62
N GLN A 138 -31.96 -39.78 -2.33
CA GLN A 138 -33.40 -39.59 -2.03
C GLN A 138 -33.88 -40.12 -0.65
N LYS A 139 -33.03 -40.81 0.11
CA LYS A 139 -33.32 -41.39 1.44
C LYS A 139 -32.82 -40.55 2.62
N MET A 140 -32.17 -39.41 2.37
CA MET A 140 -31.47 -38.63 3.41
C MET A 140 -31.87 -37.15 3.39
N GLU A 141 -31.88 -36.55 4.58
CA GLU A 141 -32.10 -35.12 4.83
C GLU A 141 -30.80 -34.51 5.36
N ILE A 142 -30.42 -33.35 4.82
CA ILE A 142 -29.23 -32.58 5.22
C ILE A 142 -29.65 -31.69 6.38
N LEU A 143 -29.07 -31.91 7.58
CA LEU A 143 -29.42 -31.13 8.77
C LEU A 143 -28.66 -29.79 8.84
N ASP A 144 -27.40 -29.78 8.41
CA ASP A 144 -26.52 -28.60 8.42
C ASP A 144 -25.39 -28.76 7.40
N PRO A 145 -24.92 -27.68 6.72
CA PRO A 145 -25.51 -26.33 6.62
C PRO A 145 -26.51 -26.20 5.46
N HIS A 146 -27.56 -25.38 5.65
CA HIS A 146 -28.70 -25.22 4.73
C HIS A 146 -28.42 -24.28 3.53
N ASP A 147 -27.32 -23.52 3.52
CA ASP A 147 -26.88 -22.69 2.37
C ASP A 147 -25.34 -22.51 2.41
N PRO A 148 -24.54 -23.52 1.99
CA PRO A 148 -23.09 -23.40 1.98
C PRO A 148 -22.67 -22.40 0.89
N ARG A 149 -22.20 -21.22 1.33
CA ARG A 149 -21.53 -20.24 0.47
C ARG A 149 -20.04 -20.42 0.56
N ILE A 150 -19.36 -20.30 -0.58
CA ILE A 150 -17.91 -20.42 -0.68
C ILE A 150 -17.37 -19.10 -1.19
N MET A 151 -16.35 -18.58 -0.51
CA MET A 151 -15.60 -17.43 -0.98
C MET A 151 -14.54 -17.90 -1.97
N LEU A 152 -14.66 -17.43 -3.21
CA LEU A 152 -13.68 -17.66 -4.25
C LEU A 152 -12.83 -16.39 -4.42
N ARG A 153 -11.52 -16.52 -4.27
CA ARG A 153 -10.58 -15.49 -4.72
C ARG A 153 -10.08 -15.86 -6.10
N VAL A 154 -10.25 -14.92 -7.02
CA VAL A 154 -10.00 -15.17 -8.42
C VAL A 154 -9.13 -14.04 -8.97
N ARG A 155 -8.10 -14.43 -9.75
CA ARG A 155 -7.15 -13.54 -10.40
C ARG A 155 -7.38 -13.56 -11.90
N GLY A 156 -7.47 -12.39 -12.52
CA GLY A 156 -7.65 -12.27 -13.96
C GLY A 156 -7.56 -10.83 -14.46
N LEU A 157 -7.71 -10.65 -15.77
CA LEU A 157 -7.75 -9.34 -16.40
C LEU A 157 -8.93 -8.54 -15.83
N ARG A 158 -8.75 -7.23 -15.59
CA ARG A 158 -9.78 -6.39 -14.92
C ARG A 158 -11.17 -6.51 -15.56
N LYS A 159 -11.25 -6.68 -16.88
CA LYS A 159 -12.50 -6.87 -17.62
C LYS A 159 -13.20 -8.19 -17.25
N ASP A 160 -12.44 -9.28 -17.18
CA ASP A 160 -12.97 -10.62 -16.91
C ASP A 160 -13.25 -10.81 -15.41
N ALA A 161 -12.38 -10.31 -14.54
CA ALA A 161 -12.57 -10.36 -13.10
C ALA A 161 -13.79 -9.54 -12.63
N SER A 162 -14.13 -8.45 -13.32
CA SER A 162 -15.29 -7.60 -13.00
C SER A 162 -16.64 -8.16 -13.44
N THR A 163 -16.66 -9.13 -14.37
CA THR A 163 -17.90 -9.79 -14.84
C THR A 163 -18.24 -11.05 -14.04
N LEU A 164 -17.31 -11.51 -13.19
CA LEU A 164 -17.51 -12.59 -12.23
C LEU A 164 -18.41 -12.09 -11.09
N SER A 165 -19.66 -12.54 -11.10
CA SER A 165 -20.65 -12.28 -10.05
C SER A 165 -21.44 -13.55 -9.77
N ASP A 166 -22.16 -13.56 -8.65
CA ASP A 166 -22.97 -14.65 -8.10
C ASP A 166 -23.86 -15.38 -9.13
N LYS A 167 -24.29 -14.68 -10.18
CA LYS A 167 -25.16 -15.21 -11.23
C LYS A 167 -24.45 -16.04 -12.30
N ASN A 168 -23.15 -15.84 -12.48
CA ASN A 168 -22.38 -16.35 -13.61
C ASN A 168 -21.37 -17.44 -13.24
N VAL A 169 -21.17 -17.70 -11.95
CA VAL A 169 -20.25 -18.72 -11.45
C VAL A 169 -21.04 -19.82 -10.76
N ARG A 170 -20.90 -21.06 -11.22
CA ARG A 170 -21.59 -22.21 -10.66
C ARG A 170 -20.56 -23.16 -10.04
N ALA A 171 -20.60 -23.28 -8.72
CA ALA A 171 -19.84 -24.29 -7.99
C ALA A 171 -20.73 -25.52 -7.78
N VAL A 172 -20.36 -26.67 -8.35
CA VAL A 172 -21.13 -27.92 -8.23
C VAL A 172 -20.39 -28.87 -7.30
N LEU A 173 -21.03 -29.29 -6.21
CA LEU A 173 -20.50 -30.33 -5.32
C LEU A 173 -21.27 -31.64 -5.54
N ASP A 174 -20.56 -32.71 -5.91
CA ASP A 174 -21.15 -34.05 -6.04
C ASP A 174 -21.21 -34.76 -4.68
N LEU A 175 -22.42 -35.17 -4.27
CA LEU A 175 -22.69 -35.90 -3.04
C LEU A 175 -22.90 -37.41 -3.25
N SER A 176 -22.53 -37.96 -4.41
CA SER A 176 -22.62 -39.38 -4.74
C SER A 176 -21.97 -40.33 -3.71
N ALA A 177 -20.91 -39.90 -3.03
CA ALA A 177 -20.20 -40.64 -1.99
C ALA A 177 -20.78 -40.47 -0.56
N ALA A 178 -21.96 -39.86 -0.42
CA ALA A 178 -22.60 -39.62 0.87
C ALA A 178 -23.05 -40.94 1.55
N SER A 179 -22.67 -41.09 2.81
CA SER A 179 -23.00 -42.24 3.67
C SER A 179 -23.50 -41.74 5.03
N PHE A 180 -24.20 -42.59 5.79
CA PHE A 180 -24.77 -42.24 7.09
C PHE A 180 -23.69 -41.71 8.05
N GLY A 181 -23.93 -40.54 8.66
CA GLY A 181 -23.03 -39.95 9.66
C GLY A 181 -22.46 -38.57 9.27
N ARG A 182 -21.35 -38.19 9.91
CA ARG A 182 -20.61 -36.95 9.64
C ARG A 182 -19.59 -37.22 8.53
N ARG A 183 -19.69 -36.52 7.40
CA ARG A 183 -18.72 -36.65 6.30
C ARG A 183 -18.23 -35.28 5.84
N THR A 184 -16.93 -35.17 5.68
CA THR A 184 -16.27 -33.99 5.12
C THR A 184 -16.16 -34.17 3.60
N PHE A 185 -16.52 -33.15 2.85
CA PHE A 185 -16.34 -33.09 1.40
C PHE A 185 -15.34 -31.99 1.08
N THR A 186 -14.32 -32.32 0.30
CA THR A 186 -13.28 -31.40 -0.16
C THR A 186 -13.70 -30.77 -1.47
N ILE A 187 -13.50 -29.46 -1.62
CA ILE A 187 -13.88 -28.68 -2.79
C ILE A 187 -12.65 -28.44 -3.66
N THR A 188 -12.66 -29.00 -4.87
CA THR A 188 -11.53 -28.93 -5.81
C THR A 188 -11.84 -27.99 -6.97
N ALA A 189 -10.85 -27.24 -7.45
CA ALA A 189 -11.00 -26.25 -8.53
C ALA A 189 -11.64 -26.80 -9.82
N ASN A 190 -11.48 -28.10 -10.10
CA ASN A 190 -12.05 -28.79 -11.27
C ASN A 190 -13.58 -28.92 -11.23
N GLN A 191 -14.22 -28.61 -10.10
CA GLN A 191 -15.69 -28.69 -9.91
C GLN A 191 -16.39 -27.32 -10.04
N ILE A 192 -15.62 -26.26 -10.31
CA ILE A 192 -16.11 -24.88 -10.45
C ILE A 192 -16.06 -24.51 -11.93
N LEU A 193 -17.23 -24.23 -12.51
CA LEU A 193 -17.33 -23.81 -13.90
C LEU A 193 -17.21 -22.28 -13.97
N LEU A 194 -16.13 -21.82 -14.59
CA LEU A 194 -15.83 -20.40 -14.83
C LEU A 194 -16.39 -19.98 -16.20
N PRO A 195 -16.95 -18.77 -16.34
CA PRO A 195 -17.49 -18.29 -17.61
C PRO A 195 -16.42 -17.86 -18.63
N SER A 196 -15.17 -17.67 -18.21
CA SER A 196 -14.07 -17.20 -19.07
C SER A 196 -12.77 -17.95 -18.77
N GLU A 197 -12.05 -18.39 -19.80
CA GLU A 197 -10.80 -19.17 -19.69
C GLU A 197 -9.59 -18.35 -19.18
N GLY A 198 -9.66 -17.02 -19.23
CA GLY A 198 -8.58 -16.11 -18.80
C GLY A 198 -8.46 -15.88 -17.28
N VAL A 199 -9.13 -16.71 -16.49
CA VAL A 199 -9.38 -16.47 -15.06
C VAL A 199 -8.87 -17.65 -14.25
N ARG A 200 -8.01 -17.39 -13.25
CA ARG A 200 -7.41 -18.42 -12.39
C ARG A 200 -7.91 -18.30 -10.95
N ILE A 201 -8.30 -19.44 -10.37
CA ILE A 201 -8.72 -19.53 -8.98
C ILE A 201 -7.46 -19.54 -8.09
N MET A 202 -7.37 -18.58 -7.18
CA MET A 202 -6.27 -18.42 -6.22
C MET A 202 -6.53 -19.20 -4.94
N SER A 203 -7.73 -19.06 -4.37
CA SER A 203 -8.13 -19.75 -3.15
C SER A 203 -9.65 -19.98 -3.08
N ILE A 204 -10.03 -21.02 -2.33
CA ILE A 204 -11.42 -21.48 -2.16
C ILE A 204 -11.65 -21.63 -0.66
N GLU A 205 -12.36 -20.69 -0.04
CA GLU A 205 -12.62 -20.74 1.41
C GLU A 205 -14.10 -20.98 1.70
N PRO A 206 -14.48 -22.00 2.50
CA PRO A 206 -13.64 -23.07 3.05
C PRO A 206 -13.37 -24.20 2.04
N HIS A 207 -12.18 -24.79 2.09
CA HIS A 207 -11.78 -25.94 1.25
C HIS A 207 -12.48 -27.26 1.61
N GLU A 208 -13.04 -27.33 2.82
CA GLU A 208 -13.73 -28.51 3.36
C GLU A 208 -15.04 -28.09 4.02
N ILE A 209 -16.12 -28.79 3.66
CA ILE A 209 -17.43 -28.60 4.29
C ILE A 209 -17.87 -29.92 4.94
N ARG A 210 -18.21 -29.83 6.22
CA ARG A 210 -18.73 -30.97 7.00
C ARG A 210 -20.24 -31.00 6.86
N PHE A 211 -20.76 -32.07 6.27
CA PHE A 211 -22.20 -32.31 6.17
C PHE A 211 -22.63 -33.38 7.17
N LYS A 212 -23.79 -33.16 7.80
CA LYS A 212 -24.43 -34.13 8.70
C LYS A 212 -25.72 -34.63 8.06
N PHE A 213 -25.74 -35.92 7.70
CA PHE A 213 -26.88 -36.56 7.06
C PHE A 213 -27.71 -37.34 8.08
N ARG A 214 -29.04 -37.23 8.01
CA ARG A 214 -29.99 -38.08 8.73
C ARG A 214 -30.85 -38.84 7.71
N VAL A 215 -31.22 -40.08 8.03
CA VAL A 215 -32.18 -40.83 7.22
C VAL A 215 -33.56 -40.20 7.37
N LYS A 216 -34.22 -39.87 6.26
CA LYS A 216 -35.60 -39.37 6.29
C LYS A 216 -36.50 -40.47 6.84
N PRO A 217 -37.29 -40.25 7.91
CA PRO A 217 -38.18 -41.27 8.44
C PRO A 217 -39.17 -41.67 7.33
N SER A 218 -39.21 -42.97 7.02
CA SER A 218 -40.15 -43.53 6.04
C SER A 218 -41.58 -43.22 6.49
N PRO A 219 -42.50 -42.81 5.59
CA PRO A 219 -43.91 -42.71 5.95
C PRO A 219 -44.37 -44.11 6.37
N ILE A 220 -44.70 -44.23 7.66
CA ILE A 220 -45.22 -45.45 8.25
C ILE A 220 -46.55 -45.75 7.54
N THR A 221 -46.66 -46.95 6.99
CA THR A 221 -47.88 -47.52 6.42
C THR A 221 -49.04 -47.41 7.39
N GLY A 222 -49.90 -46.40 7.17
CA GLY A 222 -51.19 -46.27 7.82
C GLY A 222 -52.26 -47.06 7.07
N ASN A 223 -52.57 -48.24 7.59
CA ASN A 223 -53.90 -48.87 7.63
C ASN A 223 -54.69 -49.03 6.30
N LYS A 224 -54.51 -50.18 5.61
CA LYS A 224 -55.57 -50.76 4.78
C LYS A 224 -56.29 -51.82 5.61
N GLY A 225 -57.50 -51.49 6.06
CA GLY A 225 -58.41 -52.42 6.71
C GLY A 225 -58.61 -53.68 5.85
N ILE A 226 -58.40 -54.82 6.48
CA ILE A 226 -58.68 -56.15 5.96
C ILE A 226 -60.20 -56.24 5.74
N LYS A 227 -60.63 -56.35 4.48
CA LYS A 227 -61.99 -56.80 4.13
C LYS A 227 -62.13 -58.25 4.58
N ALA A 228 -62.92 -58.50 5.61
CA ALA A 228 -63.38 -59.84 5.97
C ALA A 228 -64.33 -60.36 4.86
N ALA A 229 -64.04 -61.56 4.36
CA ALA A 229 -64.88 -62.33 3.45
C ALA A 229 -66.09 -62.93 4.20
N PRO A 230 -67.22 -63.22 3.52
CA PRO A 230 -68.46 -63.63 4.16
C PRO A 230 -68.41 -65.11 4.62
N PRO A 231 -69.02 -65.48 5.77
CA PRO A 231 -69.19 -66.87 6.12
C PRO A 231 -70.38 -67.47 5.37
N GLY A 232 -70.14 -68.64 4.78
CA GLY A 232 -71.14 -69.45 4.10
C GLY A 232 -72.18 -70.06 5.04
N SER A 233 -73.32 -70.33 4.42
CA SER A 233 -74.45 -71.19 4.80
C SER A 233 -74.28 -72.20 5.93
N ALA A 234 -75.30 -72.22 6.79
CA ALA A 234 -75.62 -73.19 7.85
C ALA A 234 -75.61 -74.68 7.39
N PRO A 235 -75.63 -75.66 8.33
CA PRO A 235 -76.88 -76.05 8.99
C PRO A 235 -76.75 -76.52 10.46
N GLY A 236 -77.88 -76.55 11.20
CA GLY A 236 -78.09 -77.52 12.29
C GLY A 236 -78.35 -76.98 13.71
N SER A 237 -79.64 -76.86 14.06
CA SER A 237 -80.22 -77.06 15.41
C SER A 237 -79.85 -78.49 15.93
N PRO A 238 -79.86 -78.86 17.25
CA PRO A 238 -80.80 -78.38 18.27
C PRO A 238 -80.33 -78.33 19.76
N ARG A 239 -81.26 -77.80 20.60
CA ARG A 239 -81.52 -78.13 22.01
C ARG A 239 -80.77 -77.44 23.16
N ASP A 240 -81.63 -76.84 24.01
CA ASP A 240 -81.75 -77.07 25.46
C ASP A 240 -80.96 -76.22 26.50
N LEU A 241 -81.76 -75.51 27.30
CA LEU A 241 -81.79 -75.53 28.78
C LEU A 241 -80.58 -74.94 29.56
N LEU A 242 -80.75 -73.73 30.13
CA LEU A 242 -80.95 -73.49 31.59
C LEU A 242 -80.55 -72.06 32.02
N ARG A 243 -81.48 -71.48 32.81
CA ARG A 243 -81.42 -70.31 33.71
C ARG A 243 -81.41 -68.90 33.12
#